data_AF-A0A246GL35-F1
#
_entry.id   AF-A0A246GL35-F1
#
_cell.length_a   1.000
_cell.length_b   1.000
_cell.length_c   1.000
_cell.angle_alpha   90.00
_cell.angle_beta   90.00
_cell.angle_gamma   90.00
#
_symmetry.space_group_name_H-M   'P 1'
#
loop_
_entity.id
_entity.type
_entity.pdbx_description
1 polymer ?
#
loop_
_entity_poly.entity_id
_entity_poly.type
_entity_poly.pdbx_seq_one_letter_code
_entity_poly.pdbx_strand_id
1 'polypeptide(L)'
;MKIKQKIDFKTALAHAFASTNDIIQEYRFNKLENNKFRLENSLNKEDDVNGQLVYFLTNKNELKLAYFFEYYSGNDEKNLWHIFVDSETGNIIKKSNKTLKCSFHKENNHTTNNPLFLFKPDNFSKLALLTSGTTNYNVIPWNYESPNHYTALAPLTTAASPNGWHNNN
;
A
#
# COMPACT_ATOMS: atom_id res chain seq x y z
N MET A 1 -22.27 27.07 -22.55
CA MET A 1 -22.91 25.87 -21.96
C MET A 1 -22.72 25.95 -20.45
N LYS A 2 -23.76 26.31 -19.68
CA LYS A 2 -23.63 26.44 -18.22
C LYS A 2 -23.61 25.04 -17.60
N ILE A 3 -22.58 24.77 -16.80
CA ILE A 3 -22.50 23.58 -15.95
C ILE A 3 -23.69 23.65 -14.96
N LYS A 4 -24.65 22.74 -15.07
CA LYS A 4 -25.77 22.64 -14.13
C LYS A 4 -25.33 21.77 -12.95
N GLN A 5 -24.88 22.41 -11.88
CA GLN A 5 -24.78 21.78 -10.56
C GLN A 5 -26.06 22.12 -9.80
N LYS A 6 -26.78 21.10 -9.33
CA LYS A 6 -27.98 21.32 -8.50
C LYS A 6 -27.68 21.13 -7.02
N ILE A 7 -26.67 20.30 -6.70
CA ILE A 7 -26.21 20.08 -5.34
C ILE A 7 -24.82 20.68 -5.11
N ASP A 8 -24.62 21.19 -3.89
CA ASP A 8 -23.34 21.73 -3.46
C ASP A 8 -22.36 20.60 -3.08
N PHE A 9 -21.07 20.91 -3.13
CA PHE A 9 -19.99 19.97 -2.83
C PHE A 9 -20.13 19.37 -1.42
N LYS A 10 -20.48 20.18 -0.41
CA LYS A 10 -20.65 19.71 0.97
C LYS A 10 -21.80 18.69 1.11
N THR A 11 -22.90 18.91 0.38
CA THR A 11 -24.02 17.98 0.34
C THR A 11 -23.63 16.67 -0.33
N ALA A 12 -22.92 16.75 -1.46
CA ALA A 12 -22.39 15.57 -2.15
C ALA A 12 -21.44 14.75 -1.25
N LEU A 13 -20.59 15.45 -0.49
CA LEU A 13 -19.67 14.85 0.46
C LEU A 13 -20.40 14.13 1.60
N ALA A 14 -21.46 14.73 2.14
CA ALA A 14 -22.27 14.08 3.17
C ALA A 14 -22.91 12.77 2.67
N HIS A 15 -23.36 12.74 1.42
CA HIS A 15 -23.87 11.52 0.80
C HIS A 15 -22.78 10.46 0.62
N ALA A 16 -21.55 10.87 0.29
CA ALA A 16 -20.41 9.97 0.16
C ALA A 16 -20.08 9.30 1.52
N PHE A 17 -19.94 10.09 2.59
CA PHE A 17 -19.67 9.59 3.94
C PHE A 17 -20.79 8.67 4.48
N ALA A 18 -22.05 9.06 4.27
CA ALA A 18 -23.19 8.23 4.66
C ALA A 18 -23.18 6.85 3.97
N SER A 19 -22.62 6.76 2.76
CA SER A 19 -22.57 5.51 2.00
C SER A 19 -21.52 4.50 2.43
N THR A 20 -20.51 4.97 3.18
CA THR A 20 -19.44 4.16 3.74
C THR A 20 -19.57 3.99 5.25
N ASN A 21 -20.65 4.53 5.85
CA ASN A 21 -20.84 4.61 7.29
C ASN A 21 -19.68 5.32 8.01
N ASP A 22 -19.03 6.26 7.33
CA ASP A 22 -17.98 7.08 7.91
C ASP A 22 -18.57 8.35 8.53
N ILE A 23 -17.93 8.83 9.58
CA ILE A 23 -18.37 10.02 10.31
C ILE A 23 -17.71 11.26 9.68
N ILE A 24 -18.50 12.31 9.49
CA ILE A 24 -17.99 13.61 9.04
C ILE A 24 -17.22 14.24 10.21
N GLN A 25 -15.90 14.39 10.06
CA GLN A 25 -15.05 15.15 10.99
C GLN A 25 -15.08 16.65 10.67
N GLU A 26 -14.55 17.48 11.56
CA GLU A 26 -14.33 18.91 11.28
C GLU A 26 -13.19 19.09 10.28
N TYR A 27 -13.54 19.24 9.02
CA TYR A 27 -12.59 19.51 7.94
C TYR A 27 -12.47 21.01 7.62
N ARG A 28 -11.25 21.46 7.34
CA ARG A 28 -11.00 22.78 6.76
C ARG A 28 -11.10 22.70 5.25
N PHE A 29 -12.06 23.40 4.67
CA PHE A 29 -12.32 23.38 3.24
C PHE A 29 -11.36 24.30 2.48
N ASN A 30 -10.59 23.72 1.56
CA ASN A 30 -9.70 24.44 0.66
C ASN A 30 -10.09 24.16 -0.80
N LYS A 31 -10.44 25.21 -1.53
CA LYS A 31 -10.69 25.10 -2.98
C LYS A 31 -9.37 25.22 -3.73
N LEU A 32 -9.09 24.23 -4.59
CA LEU A 32 -7.91 24.20 -5.45
C LEU A 32 -8.29 24.62 -6.89
N GLU A 33 -7.29 24.72 -7.77
CA GLU A 33 -7.51 24.97 -9.19
C GLU A 33 -8.21 23.78 -9.89
N ASN A 34 -8.79 24.02 -11.08
CA ASN A 34 -9.41 22.99 -11.93
C ASN A 34 -10.55 22.18 -11.27
N ASN A 35 -11.39 22.84 -10.47
CA ASN A 35 -12.52 22.21 -9.76
C ASN A 35 -12.11 21.07 -8.82
N LYS A 36 -10.88 21.14 -8.30
CA LYS A 36 -10.41 20.28 -7.22
C LYS A 36 -10.68 20.95 -5.87
N PHE A 37 -10.89 20.14 -4.86
CA PHE A 37 -11.19 20.53 -3.50
C PHE A 37 -10.39 19.62 -2.57
N ARG A 38 -9.83 20.17 -1.51
CA ARG A 38 -9.20 19.41 -0.44
C ARG A 38 -9.84 19.80 0.87
N LEU A 39 -10.16 18.80 1.67
CA LEU A 39 -10.70 18.96 3.01
C LEU A 39 -9.64 18.45 3.96
N GLU A 40 -9.00 19.40 4.62
CA GLU A 40 -7.87 19.11 5.50
C GLU A 40 -8.38 18.76 6.88
N ASN A 41 -7.94 17.61 7.39
CA ASN A 41 -8.19 17.23 8.76
C ASN A 41 -7.19 17.93 9.68
N SER A 42 -7.66 18.47 10.80
CA SER A 42 -6.80 19.23 11.73
C SER A 42 -5.84 18.33 12.52
N LEU A 43 -6.11 17.03 12.60
CA LEU A 43 -5.32 16.08 13.39
C LEU A 43 -4.28 15.34 12.53
N ASN A 44 -4.72 14.73 11.42
CA ASN A 44 -3.89 13.87 10.57
C ASN A 44 -4.10 14.18 9.09
N LYS A 45 -3.03 14.51 8.36
CA LYS A 45 -3.10 14.76 6.91
C LYS A 45 -3.43 13.51 6.08
N GLU A 46 -3.20 12.32 6.62
CA GLU A 46 -3.57 11.06 5.95
C GLU A 46 -5.08 10.90 5.83
N ASP A 47 -5.83 11.55 6.72
CA ASP A 47 -7.30 11.54 6.74
C ASP A 47 -7.90 12.70 5.93
N ASP A 48 -7.09 13.40 5.13
CA ASP A 48 -7.56 14.45 4.22
C ASP A 48 -8.48 13.84 3.14
N VAL A 49 -9.53 14.58 2.78
CA VAL A 49 -10.45 14.16 1.73
C VAL A 49 -10.18 14.97 0.48
N ASN A 50 -9.85 14.27 -0.61
CA ASN A 50 -9.71 14.84 -1.93
C ASN A 50 -11.04 14.79 -2.67
N GLY A 51 -11.44 15.91 -3.25
CA GLY A 51 -12.66 16.03 -4.04
C GLY A 51 -12.38 16.66 -5.40
N GLN A 52 -13.08 16.22 -6.44
CA GLN A 52 -12.98 16.83 -7.77
C GLN A 52 -14.32 16.77 -8.51
N LEU A 53 -14.66 17.82 -9.24
CA LEU A 53 -15.76 17.77 -10.19
C LEU A 53 -15.28 17.16 -11.52
N VAL A 54 -15.88 16.04 -11.93
CA VAL A 54 -15.46 15.26 -13.10
C VAL A 54 -16.66 14.87 -13.96
N TYR A 55 -16.41 14.59 -15.24
CA TYR A 55 -17.38 13.88 -16.08
C TYR A 55 -17.17 12.38 -15.94
N PHE A 56 -18.26 11.65 -15.69
CA PHE A 56 -18.27 10.21 -15.53
C PHE A 56 -19.20 9.57 -16.55
N LEU A 57 -18.67 8.64 -17.34
CA LEU A 57 -19.46 7.86 -18.29
C LEU A 57 -20.13 6.70 -17.54
N THR A 58 -21.46 6.69 -17.53
CA THR A 58 -22.23 5.64 -16.86
C THR A 58 -22.28 4.36 -17.70
N ASN A 59 -22.68 3.24 -17.09
CA ASN A 59 -22.86 1.96 -17.78
C ASN A 59 -23.95 2.02 -18.88
N LYS A 60 -24.81 3.04 -18.86
CA LYS A 60 -25.82 3.31 -19.89
C LYS A 60 -25.30 4.17 -21.05
N ASN A 61 -23.99 4.42 -21.07
CA ASN A 61 -23.32 5.28 -22.04
C ASN A 61 -23.75 6.76 -21.98
N GLU A 62 -24.26 7.19 -20.83
CA GLU A 62 -24.63 8.59 -20.57
C GLU A 62 -23.48 9.30 -19.85
N LEU A 63 -23.06 10.45 -20.36
CA LEU A 63 -22.05 11.28 -19.72
C LEU A 63 -22.70 12.16 -18.65
N LYS A 64 -22.32 11.96 -17.39
CA LYS A 64 -22.86 12.71 -16.26
C LYS A 64 -21.77 13.53 -15.58
N LEU A 65 -22.16 14.71 -15.10
CA LEU A 65 -21.29 15.49 -14.24
C LEU A 65 -21.41 14.97 -12.79
N ALA A 66 -20.28 14.67 -12.17
CA ALA A 66 -20.22 14.03 -10.86
C ALA A 66 -19.13 14.65 -9.97
N TYR A 67 -19.36 14.59 -8.67
CA TYR A 67 -18.32 14.80 -7.67
C TYR A 67 -17.61 13.47 -7.41
N PHE A 68 -16.31 13.45 -7.66
CA PHE A 68 -15.41 12.38 -7.27
C PHE A 68 -14.83 12.70 -5.90
N PHE A 69 -14.88 11.71 -5.00
CA PHE A 69 -14.26 11.77 -3.68
C PHE A 69 -13.28 10.61 -3.51
N GLU A 70 -12.13 10.92 -2.93
CA GLU A 70 -11.09 10.00 -2.53
C GLU A 70 -10.71 10.29 -1.08
N TYR A 71 -10.87 9.30 -0.20
CA TYR A 71 -10.52 9.41 1.21
C TYR A 71 -10.33 8.04 1.86
N TYR A 72 -9.61 8.02 2.98
CA TYR A 72 -9.51 6.87 3.86
C TYR A 72 -10.68 6.84 4.83
N SER A 73 -11.28 5.66 5.00
CA SER A 73 -12.34 5.39 5.97
C SER A 73 -11.80 5.58 7.39
N GLY A 74 -12.60 6.19 8.26
CA GLY A 74 -12.24 6.44 9.66
C GLY A 74 -12.44 5.23 10.57
N ASN A 75 -12.80 4.08 10.01
CA ASN A 75 -12.96 2.81 10.73
C ASN A 75 -11.64 2.03 10.82
N ASP A 76 -11.60 1.02 11.69
CA ASP A 76 -10.40 0.23 12.00
C ASP A 76 -9.72 -0.39 10.77
N GLU A 77 -10.47 -0.63 9.70
CA GLU A 77 -9.95 -1.27 8.48
C GLU A 77 -9.25 -0.31 7.50
N LYS A 78 -9.31 1.01 7.72
CA LYS A 78 -8.71 2.07 6.87
C LYS A 78 -8.85 1.82 5.37
N ASN A 79 -10.10 1.61 4.92
CA ASN A 79 -10.38 1.38 3.51
C ASN A 79 -10.21 2.68 2.68
N LEU A 80 -9.53 2.64 1.54
CA LEU A 80 -9.43 3.75 0.59
C LEU A 80 -10.64 3.73 -0.34
N TRP A 81 -11.48 4.75 -0.25
CA TRP A 81 -12.73 4.81 -1.02
C TRP A 81 -12.62 5.75 -2.21
N HIS A 82 -13.09 5.29 -3.35
CA HIS A 82 -13.35 6.10 -4.54
C HIS A 82 -14.86 6.14 -4.76
N ILE A 83 -15.46 7.33 -4.65
CA ILE A 83 -16.91 7.51 -4.72
C ILE A 83 -17.25 8.59 -5.74
N PHE A 84 -18.20 8.28 -6.62
CA PHE A 84 -18.74 9.20 -7.62
C PHE A 84 -20.18 9.51 -7.28
N VAL A 85 -20.48 10.79 -7.03
CA VAL A 85 -21.81 11.29 -6.66
C VAL A 85 -22.34 12.18 -7.77
N ASP A 86 -23.53 11.91 -8.26
CA ASP A 86 -24.21 12.68 -9.31
C ASP A 86 -24.43 14.13 -8.85
N SER A 87 -23.94 15.11 -9.63
CA SER A 87 -23.98 16.53 -9.25
C SER A 87 -25.35 17.22 -9.40
N GLU A 88 -26.35 16.51 -9.95
CA GLU A 88 -27.73 16.98 -10.06
C GLU A 88 -28.66 16.34 -9.03
N THR A 89 -28.46 15.05 -8.74
CA THR A 89 -29.36 14.27 -7.85
C THR A 89 -28.76 13.95 -6.49
N GLY A 90 -27.44 13.94 -6.36
CA GLY A 90 -26.75 13.45 -5.17
C GLY A 90 -26.73 11.93 -5.03
N ASN A 91 -27.21 11.20 -6.04
CA ASN A 91 -27.15 9.74 -6.03
C ASN A 91 -25.72 9.24 -6.27
N ILE A 92 -25.36 8.12 -5.65
CA ILE A 92 -24.06 7.51 -5.85
C ILE A 92 -24.08 6.75 -7.17
N ILE A 93 -23.27 7.21 -8.11
CA ILE A 93 -23.13 6.60 -9.43
C ILE A 93 -22.24 5.35 -9.32
N LYS A 94 -21.15 5.46 -8.58
CA LYS A 94 -20.17 4.36 -8.40
C LYS A 94 -19.45 4.51 -7.07
N LYS A 95 -19.28 3.38 -6.39
CA LYS A 95 -18.47 3.23 -5.17
C LYS A 95 -17.49 2.09 -5.38
N SER A 96 -16.21 2.31 -5.09
CA SER A 96 -15.19 1.25 -5.15
C SER A 96 -14.18 1.39 -4.02
N ASN A 97 -13.89 0.26 -3.36
CA ASN A 97 -12.79 0.15 -2.41
C ASN A 97 -11.48 -0.11 -3.18
N LYS A 98 -10.43 0.65 -2.86
CA LYS A 98 -9.08 0.55 -3.44
C LYS A 98 -8.06 -0.05 -2.48
N THR A 99 -8.46 -0.40 -1.26
CA THR A 99 -7.59 -1.11 -0.33
C THR A 99 -7.39 -2.54 -0.79
N LEU A 100 -6.13 -2.90 -1.02
CA LEU A 100 -5.72 -4.28 -1.23
C LEU A 100 -5.64 -4.98 0.13
N LYS A 101 -6.44 -6.04 0.31
CA LYS A 101 -6.38 -6.90 1.50
C LYS A 101 -5.79 -8.25 1.10
N CYS A 102 -4.69 -8.66 1.74
CA CYS A 102 -4.15 -10.01 1.62
C CYS A 102 -4.71 -10.85 2.77
N SER A 103 -5.49 -11.88 2.44
CA SER A 103 -5.90 -12.88 3.42
C SER A 103 -4.93 -14.06 3.34
N PHE A 104 -4.04 -14.17 4.32
CA PHE A 104 -3.26 -15.39 4.50
C PHE A 104 -4.22 -16.45 5.07
N HIS A 105 -4.52 -17.49 4.28
CA HIS A 105 -5.36 -18.58 4.76
C HIS A 105 -4.72 -19.20 6.01
N LYS A 106 -5.53 -19.43 7.04
CA LYS A 106 -5.09 -20.01 8.30
C LYS A 106 -4.63 -21.45 8.04
N GLU A 107 -3.41 -21.73 8.49
CA GLU A 107 -2.71 -23.02 8.54
C GLU A 107 -3.19 -24.04 7.50
N ASN A 108 -2.50 -24.09 6.35
CA ASN A 108 -2.22 -25.41 5.81
C ASN A 108 -1.58 -26.18 6.98
N ASN A 109 -2.25 -27.23 7.46
CA ASN A 109 -1.59 -28.24 8.26
C ASN A 109 -0.40 -28.69 7.42
N HIS A 110 0.77 -28.12 7.70
CA HIS A 110 2.03 -28.65 7.23
C HIS A 110 2.17 -29.96 8.00
N THR A 111 1.49 -31.01 7.53
CA THR A 111 1.84 -32.36 7.92
C THR A 111 3.25 -32.52 7.38
N THR A 112 4.23 -32.45 8.28
CA THR A 112 5.64 -32.75 8.04
C THR A 112 5.84 -34.25 7.74
N ASN A 113 4.91 -34.88 7.03
CA ASN A 113 4.96 -36.28 6.61
C ASN A 113 5.31 -36.42 5.13
N ASN A 114 6.07 -35.47 4.59
CA ASN A 114 6.79 -35.73 3.36
C ASN A 114 8.29 -35.82 3.69
N PRO A 115 8.85 -37.03 3.91
CA PRO A 115 10.29 -37.21 4.11
C PRO A 115 11.05 -37.06 2.78
N LEU A 116 10.54 -36.27 1.84
CA LEU A 116 11.11 -36.13 0.49
C LEU A 116 11.96 -34.87 0.32
N PHE A 117 12.19 -34.09 1.38
CA PHE A 117 13.41 -33.29 1.48
C PHE A 117 14.50 -34.13 2.16
N LEU A 118 14.85 -35.24 1.51
CA LEU A 118 16.16 -35.82 1.67
C LEU A 118 17.13 -34.80 1.10
N PHE A 119 17.73 -33.98 1.98
CA PHE A 119 19.08 -33.51 1.70
C PHE A 119 19.86 -34.76 1.36
N LYS A 120 20.17 -34.96 0.07
CA LYS A 120 21.19 -35.93 -0.30
C LYS A 120 22.40 -35.55 0.56
N PRO A 121 22.97 -36.46 1.35
CA PRO A 121 24.31 -36.25 1.84
C PRO A 121 25.18 -36.31 0.60
N ASP A 122 25.31 -35.18 -0.10
CA ASP A 122 26.47 -34.97 -0.92
C ASP A 122 27.64 -35.21 0.02
N ASN A 123 28.54 -36.09 -0.41
CA ASN A 123 29.77 -36.37 0.31
C ASN A 123 30.49 -35.03 0.51
N PHE A 124 30.24 -34.38 1.64
CA PHE A 124 31.05 -33.31 2.19
C PHE A 124 32.38 -33.95 2.56
N SER A 125 33.19 -34.18 1.53
CA SER A 125 34.59 -34.49 1.65
C SER A 125 35.22 -33.32 2.39
N LYS A 126 35.43 -33.54 3.70
CA LYS A 126 36.08 -32.62 4.64
C LYS A 126 35.59 -31.17 4.51
N LEU A 127 34.50 -30.86 5.21
CA LEU A 127 34.39 -29.53 5.82
C LEU A 127 35.64 -29.31 6.66
N ALA A 128 36.56 -28.49 6.15
CA ALA A 128 37.64 -27.97 6.96
C ALA A 128 37.00 -27.34 8.19
N LEU A 129 37.40 -27.79 9.38
CA LEU A 129 37.02 -27.16 10.65
C LEU A 129 37.35 -25.67 10.53
N LEU A 130 36.35 -24.82 10.33
CA LEU A 130 36.52 -23.38 10.45
C LEU A 130 36.71 -23.10 11.94
N THR A 131 37.87 -22.57 12.29
CA THR A 131 38.25 -22.25 13.66
C THR A 131 37.30 -21.18 14.21
N SER A 132 36.68 -21.44 15.38
CA SER A 132 35.92 -20.41 16.10
C SER A 132 36.78 -19.16 16.29
N GLY A 133 36.32 -18.02 15.77
CA GLY A 133 37.02 -16.74 15.85
C GLY A 133 37.25 -16.03 14.52
N THR A 134 36.87 -16.60 13.38
CA THR A 134 37.03 -15.95 12.07
C THR A 134 35.69 -15.39 11.57
N THR A 135 35.64 -14.06 11.37
CA THR A 135 34.50 -13.33 10.79
C THR A 135 34.40 -13.59 9.28
N ASN A 136 34.12 -14.82 8.88
CA ASN A 136 33.94 -15.17 7.47
C ASN A 136 32.47 -14.98 7.11
N TYR A 137 32.09 -13.75 6.74
CA TYR A 137 30.83 -13.48 6.05
C TYR A 137 31.11 -13.41 4.55
N ASN A 138 30.27 -14.06 3.76
CA ASN A 138 30.39 -14.05 2.31
C ASN A 138 29.78 -12.76 1.75
N VAL A 139 30.55 -11.98 0.98
CA VAL A 139 30.07 -10.74 0.38
C VAL A 139 29.51 -11.01 -1.00
N ILE A 140 28.31 -10.51 -1.23
CA ILE A 140 27.58 -10.61 -2.47
C ILE A 140 27.57 -9.22 -3.11
N PRO A 141 28.07 -9.07 -4.34
CA PRO A 141 27.96 -7.79 -5.04
C PRO A 141 26.49 -7.47 -5.36
N TRP A 142 26.12 -6.19 -5.27
CA TRP A 142 24.75 -5.69 -5.41
C TRP A 142 24.06 -6.10 -6.73
N ASN A 143 24.83 -6.33 -7.79
CA ASN A 143 24.30 -6.65 -9.11
C ASN A 143 23.88 -8.12 -9.29
N TYR A 144 23.90 -8.94 -8.23
CA TYR A 144 23.53 -10.35 -8.30
C TYR A 144 22.27 -10.68 -7.50
N GLU A 145 21.42 -11.50 -8.11
CA GLU A 145 20.06 -11.80 -7.64
C GLU A 145 20.03 -12.69 -6.39
N SER A 146 20.90 -13.71 -6.29
CA SER A 146 20.92 -14.60 -5.11
C SER A 146 22.21 -15.44 -4.97
N PRO A 147 22.58 -15.84 -3.74
CA PRO A 147 23.80 -16.62 -3.46
C PRO A 147 23.89 -17.96 -4.18
N ASN A 148 22.78 -18.49 -4.67
CA ASN A 148 22.73 -19.77 -5.37
C ASN A 148 23.21 -19.68 -6.83
N HIS A 149 23.38 -18.47 -7.37
CA HIS A 149 23.80 -18.25 -8.76
C HIS A 149 25.31 -18.01 -8.92
N TYR A 150 26.08 -17.89 -7.83
CA TYR A 150 27.53 -17.68 -7.92
C TYR A 150 28.24 -18.06 -6.61
N THR A 151 29.53 -18.32 -6.71
CA THR A 151 30.39 -18.59 -5.56
C THR A 151 30.73 -17.27 -4.87
N ALA A 152 30.21 -17.08 -3.66
CA ALA A 152 30.55 -15.92 -2.86
C ALA A 152 32.04 -15.97 -2.45
N LEU A 153 32.73 -14.84 -2.59
CA LEU A 153 34.14 -14.72 -2.24
C LEU A 153 34.27 -14.32 -0.76
N ALA A 154 35.23 -14.93 -0.06
CA ALA A 154 35.59 -14.49 1.28
C ALA A 154 36.17 -13.06 1.20
N PRO A 155 35.83 -12.16 2.14
CA PRO A 155 36.29 -10.79 2.13
C PRO A 155 37.80 -10.73 2.27
N LEU A 156 38.45 -9.87 1.48
CA LEU A 156 39.84 -9.48 1.70
C LEU A 156 39.93 -8.83 3.08
N THR A 157 40.57 -9.55 4.01
CA THR A 157 40.69 -9.20 5.43
C THR A 157 41.35 -7.84 5.69
N THR A 158 42.00 -7.27 4.68
CA THR A 158 42.72 -5.99 4.75
C THR A 158 41.83 -4.75 4.58
N ALA A 159 40.56 -4.90 4.17
CA ALA A 159 39.64 -3.77 3.97
C ALA A 159 38.40 -3.83 4.89
N ALA A 160 38.29 -4.84 5.75
CA ALA A 160 37.20 -4.94 6.70
C ALA A 160 37.43 -3.97 7.87
N SER A 161 36.39 -3.19 8.21
CA SER A 161 36.41 -2.36 9.43
C SER A 161 36.66 -3.26 10.65
N PRO A 162 37.67 -2.99 11.50
CA PRO A 162 38.01 -3.83 12.65
C PRO A 162 36.84 -4.06 13.61
N ASN A 163 35.88 -3.14 13.65
CA ASN A 163 34.79 -3.16 14.63
C ASN A 163 33.42 -3.57 14.05
N GLY A 164 33.33 -3.90 12.76
CA GLY A 164 32.07 -4.32 12.13
C GLY A 164 30.94 -3.27 12.14
N TRP A 165 29.80 -3.61 11.53
CA TRP A 165 28.64 -2.71 11.38
C TRP A 165 27.74 -2.63 12.63
N HIS A 166 28.03 -3.45 13.64
CA HIS A 166 27.27 -3.52 14.89
C HIS A 166 27.97 -2.82 16.06
N ASN A 167 29.07 -2.10 15.82
CA ASN A 167 29.70 -1.30 16.86
C ASN A 167 28.88 -0.04 17.15
N ASN A 168 28.34 0.05 18.36
CA ASN A 168 27.61 1.19 18.90
C ASN A 168 28.25 1.72 20.20
N ASN A 169 29.55 1.49 20.39
CA ASN A 169 30.34 1.97 21.54
C ASN A 169 30.90 3.38 21.31
#